data_AF-A0A6M0C839-F1
#
_entry.id   AF-A0A6M0C839-F1
#
_cell.length_a   1.000
_cell.length_b   1.000
_cell.length_c   1.000
_cell.angle_alpha   90.00
_cell.angle_beta   90.00
_cell.angle_gamma   90.00
#
_symmetry.space_group_name_H-M   'P 1'
#
loop_
_entity.id
_entity.type
_entity.pdbx_description
1 polymer ?
#
loop_
_entity_poly.entity_id
_entity_poly.type
_entity_poly.pdbx_seq_one_letter_code
_entity_poly.pdbx_strand_id
1 'polypeptide(L)'
;RTSPFRGTKSYNAQAKQIPEDQKDFHYGILYADVFPVATAGIPPTLLMQDMLHFLPPYLVEYYGKNCRGEDDMLVQLGITFQRSMYCVTSAVIQALRTALLYPLDDPNPKHLAANRAFFEAQMDRFKRPEARLRDIQRQDYR
;
A
#
# COMPACT_ATOMS: atom_id res chain seq x y z
N ARG A 1 -6.24 -0.50 -9.55
CA ARG A 1 -4.84 -0.53 -10.03
C ARG A 1 -4.46 0.88 -10.46
N THR A 2 -3.17 1.22 -10.46
CA THR A 2 -2.69 2.53 -10.91
C THR A 2 -1.72 2.32 -12.05
N SER A 3 -1.62 3.29 -12.97
CA SER A 3 -0.60 3.29 -14.02
C SER A 3 0.81 3.44 -13.44
N PRO A 4 1.86 2.94 -14.12
CA PRO A 4 3.25 3.13 -13.72
C PRO A 4 3.59 4.60 -13.47
N PHE A 5 4.43 4.89 -12.49
CA PHE A 5 4.87 6.26 -12.24
C PHE A 5 5.96 6.62 -13.24
N ARG A 6 5.82 7.79 -13.88
CA ARG A 6 6.76 8.26 -14.90
C ARG A 6 8.16 8.49 -14.36
N GLY A 7 8.29 8.78 -13.07
CA GLY A 7 9.58 8.94 -12.39
C GLY A 7 10.24 7.63 -11.95
N THR A 8 9.57 6.46 -12.06
CA THR A 8 10.13 5.17 -11.55
C THR A 8 10.21 4.07 -12.59
N LYS A 9 9.46 4.14 -13.69
CA LYS A 9 9.44 3.10 -14.74
C LYS A 9 9.59 3.72 -16.12
N SER A 10 10.40 3.10 -16.95
CA SER A 10 10.53 3.46 -18.36
C SER A 10 9.35 2.96 -19.17
N TYR A 11 8.75 3.87 -19.96
CA TYR A 11 7.73 3.55 -20.96
C TYR A 11 8.32 3.10 -22.31
N ASN A 12 9.64 2.96 -22.39
CA ASN A 12 10.27 2.37 -23.58
C ASN A 12 9.84 0.90 -23.72
N ALA A 13 9.11 0.61 -24.80
CA ALA A 13 8.61 -0.73 -25.11
C ALA A 13 9.73 -1.79 -25.21
N GLN A 14 10.93 -1.41 -25.63
CA GLN A 14 12.07 -2.34 -25.73
C GLN A 14 12.63 -2.74 -24.36
N ALA A 15 12.51 -1.86 -23.35
CA ALA A 15 13.04 -2.10 -22.02
C ALA A 15 12.16 -3.06 -21.18
N LYS A 16 10.91 -3.30 -21.61
CA LYS A 16 9.95 -4.23 -20.98
C LYS A 16 9.81 -4.07 -19.45
N GLN A 17 9.93 -2.83 -18.95
CA GLN A 17 9.80 -2.53 -17.52
C GLN A 17 8.34 -2.43 -17.04
N ILE A 18 7.40 -2.28 -17.98
CA ILE A 18 5.97 -2.24 -17.73
C ILE A 18 5.35 -3.50 -18.32
N PRO A 19 4.54 -4.27 -17.56
CA PRO A 19 3.84 -5.42 -18.09
C PRO A 19 2.95 -5.06 -19.27
N GLU A 20 2.80 -5.97 -20.23
CA GLU A 20 1.90 -5.80 -21.37
C GLU A 20 0.43 -5.87 -20.91
N ASP A 21 0.13 -6.80 -20.01
CA ASP A 21 -1.21 -6.99 -19.46
C ASP A 21 -1.49 -6.03 -18.29
N GLN A 22 -2.59 -5.28 -18.37
CA GLN A 22 -3.03 -4.38 -17.29
C GLN A 22 -3.30 -5.12 -15.96
N LYS A 23 -3.66 -6.42 -16.02
CA LYS A 23 -3.85 -7.28 -14.84
C LYS A 23 -2.54 -7.55 -14.07
N ASP A 24 -1.40 -7.13 -14.59
CA ASP A 24 -0.12 -7.24 -13.92
C ASP A 24 0.38 -5.91 -13.37
N PHE A 25 -0.40 -4.82 -13.52
CA PHE A 25 -0.03 -3.52 -12.98
C PHE A 25 -0.08 -3.54 -11.44
N HIS A 26 1.08 -3.28 -10.85
CA HIS A 26 1.33 -3.28 -9.40
C HIS A 26 1.97 -1.94 -8.98
N TYR A 27 1.34 -0.83 -9.36
CA TYR A 27 1.81 0.55 -9.07
C TYR A 27 0.90 1.33 -8.11
N GLY A 28 -0.08 0.63 -7.51
CA GLY A 28 -0.96 1.23 -6.52
C GLY A 28 -0.25 1.43 -5.18
N ILE A 29 -0.91 2.13 -4.25
CA ILE A 29 -0.32 2.53 -2.96
C ILE A 29 0.28 1.36 -2.16
N LEU A 30 -0.28 0.14 -2.23
CA LEU A 30 0.26 -1.03 -1.52
C LEU A 30 1.62 -1.51 -2.07
N TYR A 31 1.96 -1.13 -3.31
CA TYR A 31 3.21 -1.50 -3.98
C TYR A 31 4.13 -0.28 -4.19
N ALA A 32 3.63 0.93 -3.93
CA ALA A 32 4.36 2.17 -4.18
C ALA A 32 5.59 2.28 -3.27
N ASP A 33 6.72 2.69 -3.85
CA ASP A 33 7.81 3.27 -3.08
C ASP A 33 7.43 4.71 -2.71
N VAL A 34 7.46 5.02 -1.41
CA VAL A 34 7.03 6.31 -0.86
C VAL A 34 8.20 7.21 -0.46
N PHE A 35 9.44 6.70 -0.47
CA PHE A 35 10.62 7.53 -0.23
C PHE A 35 10.85 8.64 -1.27
N PRO A 36 10.60 8.44 -2.58
CA PRO A 36 10.79 9.50 -3.56
C PRO A 36 9.59 10.48 -3.63
N VAL A 37 8.66 10.45 -2.67
CA VAL A 37 7.63 11.50 -2.56
C VAL A 37 8.31 12.88 -2.47
N ALA A 38 7.67 13.90 -3.05
CA ALA A 38 8.22 15.25 -3.25
C ALA A 38 9.27 15.38 -4.36
N THR A 39 9.58 14.31 -5.11
CA THR A 39 10.42 14.38 -6.31
C THR A 39 9.60 14.41 -7.61
N ALA A 40 10.25 14.78 -8.72
CA ALA A 40 9.61 14.91 -10.03
C ALA A 40 9.11 13.56 -10.57
N GLY A 41 7.91 13.57 -11.15
CA GLY A 41 7.34 12.38 -11.81
C GLY A 41 6.76 11.33 -10.87
N ILE A 42 6.56 11.66 -9.58
CA ILE A 42 5.96 10.81 -8.55
C ILE A 42 4.55 11.32 -8.21
N PRO A 43 3.47 10.70 -8.75
CA PRO A 43 2.10 11.19 -8.58
C PRO A 43 1.57 11.27 -7.14
N PRO A 44 1.87 10.32 -6.22
CA PRO A 44 1.38 10.37 -4.83
C PRO A 44 1.75 11.65 -4.09
N THR A 45 2.81 12.36 -4.51
CA THR A 45 3.22 13.65 -3.96
C THR A 45 2.08 14.66 -3.89
N LEU A 46 1.23 14.72 -4.92
CA LEU A 46 0.13 15.69 -4.96
C LEU A 46 -0.87 15.47 -3.82
N LEU A 47 -1.20 14.21 -3.54
CA LEU A 47 -2.08 13.85 -2.43
C LEU A 47 -1.41 14.08 -1.07
N MET A 48 -0.12 13.74 -0.94
CA MET A 48 0.59 13.98 0.33
C MET A 48 0.69 15.46 0.66
N GLN A 49 0.92 16.32 -0.34
CA GLN A 49 0.91 17.76 -0.16
C GLN A 49 -0.47 18.26 0.25
N ASP A 50 -1.54 17.79 -0.39
CA ASP A 50 -2.91 18.16 -0.04
C ASP A 50 -3.24 17.76 1.42
N MET A 51 -2.96 16.52 1.79
CA MET A 51 -3.19 15.97 3.12
C MET A 51 -2.36 16.64 4.23
N LEU A 52 -1.16 17.13 3.91
CA LEU A 52 -0.27 17.77 4.88
C LEU A 52 -0.95 18.94 5.61
N HIS A 53 -1.75 19.74 4.89
CA HIS A 53 -2.44 20.90 5.45
C HIS A 53 -3.52 20.53 6.48
N PHE A 54 -3.95 19.27 6.49
CA PHE A 54 -5.05 18.77 7.34
C PHE A 54 -4.56 17.80 8.40
N LEU A 55 -3.25 17.78 8.71
CA LEU A 55 -2.73 16.92 9.76
C LEU A 55 -3.24 17.35 11.14
N PRO A 56 -3.74 16.41 11.94
CA PRO A 56 -4.08 16.70 13.32
C PRO A 56 -2.81 16.99 14.14
N PRO A 57 -2.90 17.82 15.20
CA PRO A 57 -1.72 18.26 15.96
C PRO A 57 -0.84 17.12 16.50
N TYR A 58 -1.45 16.02 16.92
CA TYR A 58 -0.71 14.87 17.45
C TYR A 58 0.17 14.18 16.38
N LEU A 59 -0.21 14.21 15.10
CA LEU A 59 0.62 13.68 14.02
C LEU A 59 1.76 14.62 13.66
N VAL A 60 1.53 15.93 13.71
CA VAL A 60 2.58 16.93 13.52
C VAL A 60 3.67 16.76 14.58
N GLU A 61 3.26 16.68 15.86
CA GLU A 61 4.19 16.44 16.97
C GLU A 61 4.92 15.10 16.83
N TYR A 62 4.20 14.06 16.41
CA TYR A 62 4.78 12.74 16.19
C TYR A 62 5.84 12.76 15.08
N TYR A 63 5.56 13.37 13.92
CA TYR A 63 6.55 13.45 12.83
C TYR A 63 7.74 14.33 13.19
N GLY A 64 7.52 15.44 13.91
CA GLY A 64 8.59 16.34 14.36
C GLY A 64 9.63 15.67 15.26
N LYS A 65 9.27 14.58 15.96
CA LYS A 65 10.16 13.81 16.84
C LYS A 65 10.93 12.68 16.13
N ASN A 66 10.66 12.45 14.84
CA ASN A 66 11.24 11.34 14.08
C ASN A 66 12.03 11.84 12.86
N CYS A 67 12.97 11.02 12.39
CA CYS A 67 13.72 11.22 11.14
C CYS A 67 14.29 12.64 11.01
N ARG A 68 13.88 13.42 10.00
CA ARG A 68 14.34 14.79 9.75
C ARG A 68 13.34 15.86 10.23
N GLY A 69 12.46 15.50 11.16
CA GLY A 69 11.48 16.42 11.74
C GLY A 69 10.53 16.94 10.67
N GLU A 70 10.48 18.26 10.49
CA GLU A 70 9.58 18.89 9.52
C GLU A 70 10.04 18.72 8.06
N ASP A 71 11.34 18.50 7.82
CA ASP A 71 11.94 18.49 6.48
C ASP A 71 11.49 17.29 5.62
N ASP A 72 11.12 16.17 6.23
CA ASP A 72 10.70 14.95 5.55
C ASP A 72 9.25 14.54 5.87
N MET A 73 8.43 15.46 6.37
CA MET A 73 7.03 15.18 6.75
C MET A 73 6.22 14.55 5.63
N LEU A 74 6.44 14.91 4.36
CA LEU A 74 5.73 14.32 3.23
C LEU A 74 6.06 12.83 3.05
N VAL A 75 7.30 12.43 3.32
CA VAL A 75 7.73 11.03 3.27
C VAL A 75 7.13 10.26 4.44
N GLN A 76 7.24 10.81 5.65
CA GLN A 76 6.64 10.23 6.85
C GLN A 76 5.12 10.05 6.70
N LEU A 77 4.43 11.07 6.15
CA LEU A 77 3.01 11.03 5.80
C LEU A 77 2.71 9.98 4.72
N GLY A 78 3.55 9.86 3.69
CA GLY A 78 3.43 8.81 2.68
C GLY A 78 3.45 7.41 3.28
N ILE A 79 4.33 7.17 4.25
CA ILE A 79 4.46 5.88 4.94
C ILE A 79 3.24 5.59 5.83
N THR A 80 2.79 6.56 6.63
CA THR A 80 1.61 6.35 7.49
C THR A 80 0.31 6.25 6.69
N PHE A 81 0.21 6.97 5.57
CA PHE A 81 -0.87 6.81 4.60
C PHE A 81 -0.87 5.41 4.00
N GLN A 82 0.31 4.90 3.58
CA GLN A 82 0.44 3.54 3.07
C GLN A 82 0.01 2.50 4.12
N ARG A 83 0.41 2.64 5.39
CA ARG A 83 -0.05 1.79 6.51
C ARG A 83 -1.58 1.84 6.65
N SER A 84 -2.17 3.03 6.57
CA SER A 84 -3.63 3.21 6.63
C SER A 84 -4.34 2.49 5.47
N MET A 85 -3.78 2.57 4.25
CA MET A 85 -4.34 1.89 3.08
C MET A 85 -4.23 0.35 3.17
N TYR A 86 -3.25 -0.19 3.89
CA TYR A 86 -3.20 -1.61 4.24
C TYR A 86 -4.34 -1.99 5.20
N CYS A 87 -4.64 -1.16 6.20
CA CYS A 87 -5.79 -1.38 7.09
C CYS A 87 -7.12 -1.34 6.32
N VAL A 88 -7.29 -0.35 5.44
CA VAL A 88 -8.47 -0.25 4.56
C VAL A 88 -8.60 -1.48 3.67
N THR A 89 -7.51 -1.94 3.07
CA THR A 89 -7.52 -3.13 2.21
C THR A 89 -7.82 -4.41 3.01
N SER A 90 -7.29 -4.53 4.22
CA SER A 90 -7.60 -5.63 5.14
C SER A 90 -9.10 -5.65 5.48
N ALA A 91 -9.69 -4.48 5.77
CA ALA A 91 -11.12 -4.37 6.01
C ALA A 91 -11.95 -4.79 4.79
N VAL A 92 -11.54 -4.41 3.58
CA VAL A 92 -12.19 -4.86 2.33
C VAL A 92 -12.10 -6.37 2.16
N ILE A 93 -10.93 -6.98 2.41
CA ILE A 93 -10.74 -8.43 2.33
C ILE A 93 -11.64 -9.16 3.34
N GLN A 94 -11.73 -8.65 4.58
CA GLN A 94 -12.62 -9.21 5.61
C GLN A 94 -14.09 -9.08 5.23
N ALA A 95 -14.52 -7.90 4.77
CA ALA A 95 -15.89 -7.65 4.35
C ALA A 95 -16.28 -8.55 3.17
N LEU A 96 -15.38 -8.72 2.19
CA LEU A 96 -15.61 -9.60 1.04
C LEU A 96 -15.76 -11.06 1.45
N ARG A 97 -14.93 -11.53 2.40
CA ARG A 97 -15.07 -12.88 2.97
C ARG A 97 -16.43 -13.01 3.67
N THR A 98 -16.83 -12.05 4.49
CA THR A 98 -18.13 -12.09 5.17
C THR A 98 -19.30 -12.08 4.18
N ALA A 99 -19.19 -11.36 3.06
CA ALA A 99 -20.24 -11.26 2.05
C ALA A 99 -20.39 -12.52 1.19
N LEU A 100 -19.30 -13.24 0.92
CA LEU A 100 -19.27 -14.32 -0.08
C LEU A 100 -18.99 -15.70 0.49
N LEU A 101 -18.53 -15.80 1.74
CA LEU A 101 -18.07 -17.03 2.37
C LEU A 101 -18.64 -17.15 3.79
N TYR A 102 -17.89 -17.77 4.70
CA TYR A 102 -18.39 -18.24 5.99
C TYR A 102 -17.85 -17.38 7.16
N PRO A 103 -18.57 -17.34 8.31
CA PRO A 103 -18.07 -16.77 9.56
C PRO A 103 -16.74 -17.41 10.02
N LEU A 104 -16.00 -16.72 10.89
CA LEU A 104 -14.70 -17.26 11.39
C LEU A 104 -14.89 -18.31 12.47
N ASP A 105 -16.02 -18.26 13.16
CA ASP A 105 -16.47 -19.15 14.23
C ASP A 105 -17.36 -20.29 13.72
N ASP A 106 -17.38 -20.52 12.40
CA ASP A 106 -18.12 -21.63 11.81
C ASP A 106 -17.50 -22.99 12.23
N PRO A 107 -18.27 -23.91 12.82
CA PRO A 107 -17.74 -25.18 13.31
C PRO A 107 -17.38 -26.17 12.18
N ASN A 108 -17.81 -25.93 10.93
CA ASN A 108 -17.54 -26.82 9.81
C ASN A 108 -16.11 -26.61 9.28
N PRO A 109 -15.22 -27.63 9.36
CA PRO A 109 -13.85 -27.49 8.89
C PRO A 109 -13.74 -27.20 7.38
N LYS A 110 -14.72 -27.62 6.57
CA LYS A 110 -14.74 -27.30 5.12
C LYS A 110 -15.01 -25.81 4.86
N HIS A 111 -15.84 -25.18 5.69
CA HIS A 111 -16.12 -23.74 5.59
C HIS A 111 -14.87 -22.91 5.93
N LEU A 112 -14.17 -23.28 7.00
CA LEU A 112 -12.90 -22.65 7.38
C LEU A 112 -11.80 -22.87 6.33
N ALA A 113 -11.77 -24.03 5.68
CA ALA A 113 -10.85 -24.30 4.57
C ALA A 113 -11.13 -23.39 3.35
N ALA A 114 -12.41 -23.14 3.02
CA ALA A 114 -12.77 -22.22 1.95
C ALA A 114 -12.33 -20.77 2.26
N ASN A 115 -12.53 -20.32 3.51
CA ASN A 115 -12.02 -19.02 3.98
C ASN A 115 -10.49 -18.93 3.85
N ARG A 116 -9.78 -19.99 4.24
CA ARG A 116 -8.31 -20.06 4.12
C ARG A 116 -7.86 -19.92 2.66
N ALA A 117 -8.44 -20.71 1.75
CA ALA A 117 -8.09 -20.65 0.33
C ALA A 117 -8.34 -19.26 -0.26
N PHE A 118 -9.42 -18.59 0.14
CA PHE A 118 -9.69 -17.21 -0.25
C PHE A 118 -8.60 -16.24 0.26
N PHE A 119 -8.24 -16.32 1.54
CA PHE A 119 -7.20 -15.46 2.09
C PHE A 119 -5.84 -15.73 1.46
N GLU A 120 -5.48 -16.99 1.23
CA GLU A 120 -4.26 -17.39 0.50
C GLU A 120 -4.25 -16.76 -0.90
N ALA A 121 -5.34 -16.84 -1.66
CA ALA A 121 -5.43 -16.22 -2.98
C ALA A 121 -5.28 -14.68 -2.92
N GLN A 122 -5.78 -14.01 -1.88
CA GLN A 122 -5.54 -12.57 -1.69
C GLN A 122 -4.08 -12.28 -1.34
N MET A 123 -3.46 -13.10 -0.49
CA MET A 123 -2.05 -12.94 -0.07
C MET A 123 -1.06 -13.26 -1.18
N ASP A 124 -1.41 -14.18 -2.09
CA ASP A 124 -0.59 -14.53 -3.25
C ASP A 124 -0.29 -13.33 -4.15
N ARG A 125 -1.19 -12.35 -4.17
CA ARG A 125 -0.98 -11.09 -4.89
C ARG A 125 0.23 -10.31 -4.36
N PHE A 126 0.53 -10.44 -3.06
CA PHE A 126 1.66 -9.79 -2.37
C PHE A 126 2.94 -10.65 -2.33
N LYS A 127 2.97 -11.82 -2.98
CA LYS A 127 4.22 -12.59 -3.15
C LYS A 127 5.21 -11.93 -4.12
N ARG A 128 4.75 -10.93 -4.87
CA ARG A 128 5.58 -10.16 -5.81
C ARG A 128 6.64 -9.34 -5.05
N PRO A 129 7.87 -9.24 -5.58
CA PRO A 129 8.96 -8.54 -4.90
C PRO A 129 8.70 -7.04 -4.69
N GLU A 130 7.83 -6.42 -5.49
CA GLU A 130 7.46 -5.02 -5.38
C GLU A 130 6.47 -4.73 -4.23
N ALA A 131 5.89 -5.77 -3.62
CA ALA A 131 4.91 -5.59 -2.55
C ALA A 131 5.56 -5.06 -1.27
N ARG A 132 5.00 -3.99 -0.70
CA ARG A 132 5.52 -3.33 0.51
C ARG A 132 5.02 -3.92 1.82
N LEU A 133 4.31 -5.05 1.77
CA LEU A 133 3.65 -5.62 2.95
C LEU A 133 4.66 -6.02 4.03
N ARG A 134 5.85 -6.49 3.67
CA ARG A 134 6.89 -6.81 4.68
C ARG A 134 7.54 -5.54 5.26
N ASP A 135 7.72 -4.52 4.42
CA ASP A 135 8.34 -3.25 4.83
C ASP A 135 7.47 -2.54 5.87
N ILE A 136 6.17 -2.39 5.60
CA ILE A 136 5.24 -1.65 6.49
C ILE A 136 4.98 -2.33 7.84
N GLN A 137 5.28 -3.63 7.97
CA GLN A 137 5.17 -4.36 9.25
C GLN A 137 6.35 -4.06 10.18
N ARG A 138 7.44 -3.51 9.66
CA ARG A 138 8.58 -3.14 10.48
C ARG A 138 8.31 -1.81 11.20
N GLN A 139 8.66 -1.75 12.48
CA GLN A 139 8.49 -0.55 13.29
C GLN A 139 9.47 0.57 12.91
N ASP A 140 10.62 0.20 12.35
CA ASP A 140 11.68 1.09 11.90
C ASP A 140 11.51 1.61 10.46
N TYR A 141 10.48 1.16 9.73
CA TYR A 141 10.20 1.67 8.39
C TYR A 141 9.56 3.07 8.46
N ARG A 142 10.40 4.09 8.19
CA ARG A 142 10.16 5.53 8.28
C ARG A 142 11.01 6.30 7.27
#